data_AF-A0A256INM4-F1
#
_entry.id   AF-A0A256INM4-F1
#
_cell.length_a   1.000
_cell.length_b   1.000
_cell.length_c   1.000
_cell.angle_alpha   90.00
_cell.angle_beta   90.00
_cell.angle_gamma   90.00
#
_symmetry.space_group_name_H-M   'P 1'
#
loop_
_entity.id
_entity.type
_entity.pdbx_description
1 polymer ?
#
loop_
_entity_poly.entity_id
_entity_poly.type
_entity_poly.pdbx_seq_one_letter_code
_entity_poly.pdbx_strand_id
1 'polypeptide(L)'
;MTDDTDDGNVTLSVDTLDNQSTMAKAEETTQLDERHIATDVGRGIQPPYNPETLAAFQELNETHQACIRKKARYEAGYGFDIVPHPSADEPDTGEGTQHQDVRDFWYGSDSRWQIGPEGTAMSTPEEVLELGRQDYHGIGWASLEILVEGDGTPIGLAHVPSATVRVRKTTVQEREDGDDIIESGHGYVQIRQGRRRYFGEAGDRYGDDPTFVDKETGETASDAGDLPNGPANELIFIPNPSPLSLYYGIPDWVAAMQTMGADQAAKEWNHDIFENLGIPYYAIKVTGGTLTEDSKEELRELMDNLKGSRYRTAILEVEDFEFEEDNPLQDGDPSDVEITLEPIGSREDLDMEFEAFRERAEHEIAKVHEVPPILINVTSTSNRSNSEAQVQEFANDVIAPEQSKFEARLYSIIHQQALGVDDWTIDFELRGGNNPQEEARMAEQRVRAMRLAGVGTVNEAREELGLEPFEDEDLGGMTLQEFEAEFSDDGVGGEDDDVEEMLTRSKAAPPPENKIGERKSLNIDVEKDPIEQTTFNSSNLDEGLYDFGAGELYLSFQRPDGQNSLYVYVDVPPSVWNELVNAGSAGSYHYDNIRLEYPYLEITNNHERLPEGPTPDPGEVPDDIPSDI
;
A
#
# COMPACT_ATOMS: atom_id res chain seq x y z
N MET A 1 47.79 -67.01 45.89
CA MET A 1 46.92 -67.91 45.11
C MET A 1 45.52 -67.60 45.58
N THR A 2 44.69 -66.84 44.88
CA THR A 2 44.44 -66.65 43.43
C THR A 2 43.87 -65.22 43.25
N ASP A 3 44.43 -64.33 42.42
CA ASP A 3 44.10 -64.06 40.99
C ASP A 3 42.59 -64.01 40.68
N ASP A 4 42.05 -62.81 40.47
CA ASP A 4 41.68 -62.16 39.18
C ASP A 4 40.16 -62.36 38.95
N THR A 5 39.31 -61.39 38.61
CA THR A 5 39.43 -60.36 37.56
C THR A 5 38.35 -59.28 37.79
N ASP A 6 38.65 -58.09 37.26
CA ASP A 6 37.87 -56.86 37.16
C ASP A 6 36.55 -57.00 36.38
N ASP A 7 35.53 -56.24 36.78
CA ASP A 7 34.50 -55.68 35.89
C ASP A 7 33.82 -54.54 36.67
N GLY A 8 34.41 -53.35 36.52
CA GLY A 8 33.84 -52.09 37.01
C GLY A 8 32.47 -51.82 36.42
N ASN A 9 31.43 -52.09 37.20
CA ASN A 9 30.09 -51.60 36.89
C ASN A 9 30.01 -50.14 37.33
N VAL A 10 30.25 -49.22 36.40
CA VAL A 10 29.94 -47.79 36.59
C VAL A 10 28.42 -47.68 36.63
N THR A 11 27.86 -47.59 37.84
CA THR A 11 26.48 -47.12 38.02
C THR A 11 26.45 -45.65 37.62
N LEU A 12 25.97 -45.40 36.41
CA LEU A 12 25.56 -44.09 35.93
C LEU A 12 24.28 -43.72 36.72
N SER A 13 24.44 -43.01 37.82
CA SER A 13 23.35 -42.22 38.38
C SER A 13 23.15 -41.06 37.43
N VAL A 14 22.24 -41.24 36.46
CA VAL A 14 21.60 -40.11 35.80
C VAL A 14 20.73 -39.48 36.89
N ASP A 15 21.28 -38.47 37.58
CA ASP A 15 20.45 -37.46 38.21
C ASP A 15 19.66 -36.84 37.05
N THR A 16 18.45 -37.33 36.85
CA THR A 16 17.42 -36.60 36.11
C THR A 16 17.19 -35.34 36.91
N LEU A 17 17.99 -34.31 36.59
CA LEU A 17 17.75 -32.94 36.98
C LEU A 17 16.28 -32.66 36.71
N ASP A 18 15.59 -32.38 37.80
CA ASP A 18 14.18 -32.12 37.91
C ASP A 18 13.80 -30.98 36.95
N ASN A 19 13.42 -31.37 35.73
CA ASN A 19 13.29 -30.47 34.57
C ASN A 19 12.08 -29.53 34.69
N GLN A 20 11.29 -29.65 35.76
CA GLN A 20 10.22 -28.71 36.10
C GLN A 20 10.74 -27.45 36.81
N SER A 21 11.92 -27.50 37.46
CA SER A 21 12.44 -26.34 38.22
C SER A 21 13.29 -25.37 37.39
N THR A 22 13.63 -25.71 36.14
CA THR A 22 14.56 -24.92 35.31
C THR A 22 13.84 -23.94 34.36
N MET A 23 12.52 -24.05 34.18
CA MET A 23 11.74 -23.17 33.29
C MET A 23 11.19 -21.91 33.96
N ALA A 24 11.21 -21.81 35.30
CA ALA A 24 10.67 -20.67 36.05
C ALA A 24 11.51 -19.37 35.93
N LYS A 25 12.63 -19.37 35.19
CA LYS A 25 13.52 -18.20 35.07
C LYS A 25 13.18 -17.28 33.89
N ALA A 26 12.15 -17.60 33.11
CA ALA A 26 11.83 -16.90 31.86
C ALA A 26 10.42 -16.28 31.83
N GLU A 27 9.77 -16.07 32.97
CA GLU A 27 8.44 -15.42 33.00
C GLU A 27 8.54 -13.90 32.85
N GLU A 28 9.60 -13.26 33.36
CA GLU A 28 9.70 -11.79 33.36
C GLU A 28 11.06 -11.26 32.88
N THR A 29 11.03 -10.12 32.19
CA THR A 29 12.23 -9.39 31.78
C THR A 29 12.96 -8.81 32.99
N THR A 30 14.29 -8.84 32.98
CA THR A 30 15.14 -8.24 34.05
C THR A 30 15.60 -6.82 33.72
N GLN A 31 15.01 -6.21 32.69
CA GLN A 31 15.32 -4.84 32.29
C GLN A 31 14.88 -3.86 33.37
N LEU A 32 15.65 -2.78 33.53
CA LEU A 32 15.29 -1.70 34.44
C LEU A 32 14.23 -0.79 33.80
N ASP A 33 13.32 -0.32 34.62
CA ASP A 33 12.32 0.66 34.23
C ASP A 33 12.95 2.07 34.00
N GLU A 34 12.36 2.83 33.09
CA GLU A 34 12.68 4.23 32.82
C GLU A 34 12.34 5.13 34.00
N ARG A 35 13.35 5.91 34.42
CA ARG A 35 13.27 6.88 35.53
C ARG A 35 12.56 8.19 35.15
N HIS A 36 11.62 8.18 34.22
CA HIS A 36 10.93 9.39 33.80
C HIS A 36 10.03 9.92 34.94
N ILE A 37 10.38 11.13 35.37
CA ILE A 37 9.73 11.94 36.41
C ILE A 37 8.28 12.22 35.97
N ALA A 38 7.32 11.47 36.53
CA ALA A 38 5.91 11.78 36.34
C ALA A 38 5.55 13.07 37.10
N THR A 39 4.81 13.96 36.45
CA THR A 39 4.37 15.24 37.04
C THR A 39 3.19 15.15 38.01
N ASP A 40 2.50 14.00 38.15
CA ASP A 40 1.46 13.78 39.18
C ASP A 40 0.97 12.32 39.14
N VAL A 41 0.72 11.70 40.30
CA VAL A 41 0.08 10.37 40.40
C VAL A 41 -1.31 10.40 39.76
N GLY A 42 -1.63 9.40 38.92
CA GLY A 42 -2.94 9.26 38.26
C GLY A 42 -3.14 10.07 36.97
N ARG A 43 -2.08 10.66 36.38
CA ARG A 43 -2.11 11.22 35.00
C ARG A 43 -1.51 10.30 33.93
N GLY A 44 -0.94 9.17 34.33
CA GLY A 44 -0.21 8.26 33.43
C GLY A 44 1.18 8.76 33.05
N ILE A 45 1.92 7.92 32.33
CA ILE A 45 3.28 8.22 31.84
C ILE A 45 3.19 9.32 30.78
N GLN A 46 4.12 10.28 30.82
CA GLN A 46 4.20 11.29 29.78
C GLN A 46 4.81 10.66 28.51
N PRO A 47 4.11 10.70 27.36
CA PRO A 47 4.67 10.20 26.11
C PRO A 47 5.85 11.06 25.64
N PRO A 48 6.80 10.50 24.87
CA PRO A 48 7.99 11.22 24.41
C PRO A 48 7.65 12.41 23.49
N TYR A 49 6.59 12.27 22.69
CA TYR A 49 6.04 13.32 21.84
C TYR A 49 4.62 13.64 22.26
N ASN A 50 4.18 14.89 22.07
CA ASN A 50 2.80 15.26 22.38
C ASN A 50 1.82 14.56 21.41
N PRO A 51 0.94 13.67 21.88
CA PRO A 51 0.07 12.89 20.99
C PRO A 51 -0.96 13.75 20.25
N GLU A 52 -1.42 14.86 20.85
CA GLU A 52 -2.34 15.79 20.18
C GLU A 52 -1.65 16.50 19.02
N THR A 53 -0.35 16.82 19.19
CA THR A 53 0.45 17.38 18.11
C THR A 53 0.64 16.38 16.98
N LEU A 54 0.98 15.12 17.30
CA LEU A 54 1.11 14.07 16.28
C LEU A 54 -0.20 13.84 15.51
N ALA A 55 -1.33 13.78 16.22
CA ALA A 55 -2.64 13.66 15.58
C ALA A 55 -2.96 14.84 14.65
N ALA A 56 -2.59 16.07 15.03
CA ALA A 56 -2.85 17.25 14.20
C ALA A 56 -2.13 17.23 12.84
N PHE A 57 -0.99 16.54 12.72
CA PHE A 57 -0.29 16.42 11.42
C PHE A 57 -1.14 15.70 10.36
N GLN A 58 -2.07 14.83 10.77
CA GLN A 58 -3.03 14.18 9.85
C GLN A 58 -3.99 15.18 9.19
N GLU A 59 -4.24 16.34 9.81
CA GLU A 59 -5.06 17.40 9.23
C GLU A 59 -4.23 18.43 8.47
N LEU A 60 -2.95 18.58 8.82
CA LEU A 60 -2.05 19.59 8.24
C LEU A 60 -1.40 19.15 6.91
N ASN A 61 -1.26 17.85 6.66
CA ASN A 61 -0.57 17.37 5.47
C ASN A 61 -1.35 16.26 4.74
N GLU A 62 -1.76 16.55 3.50
CA GLU A 62 -2.57 15.65 2.67
C GLU A 62 -1.85 14.36 2.29
N THR A 63 -0.56 14.41 1.96
CA THR A 63 0.23 13.24 1.59
C THR A 63 0.37 12.31 2.78
N HIS A 64 0.68 12.86 3.95
CA HIS A 64 0.78 12.12 5.20
C HIS A 64 -0.53 11.39 5.51
N GLN A 65 -1.65 12.09 5.42
CA GLN A 65 -2.96 11.52 5.71
C GLN A 65 -3.38 10.46 4.69
N ALA A 66 -3.05 10.67 3.41
CA ALA A 66 -3.28 9.67 2.37
C ALA A 66 -2.48 8.39 2.65
N CYS A 67 -1.22 8.51 3.07
CA CYS A 67 -0.37 7.36 3.43
C CYS A 67 -0.94 6.57 4.61
N ILE A 68 -1.27 7.24 5.72
CA ILE A 68 -1.85 6.60 6.91
C ILE A 68 -3.13 5.83 6.55
N ARG A 69 -4.05 6.49 5.84
CA ARG A 69 -5.30 5.86 5.41
C ARG A 69 -5.07 4.67 4.49
N LYS A 70 -4.09 4.75 3.59
CA LYS A 70 -3.75 3.64 2.70
C LYS A 70 -3.23 2.44 3.48
N LYS A 71 -2.25 2.63 4.37
CA LYS A 71 -1.73 1.54 5.21
C LYS A 71 -2.82 0.91 6.05
N ALA A 72 -3.57 1.73 6.81
CA ALA A 72 -4.62 1.22 7.69
C ALA A 72 -5.71 0.44 6.94
N ARG A 73 -6.10 0.92 5.75
CA ARG A 73 -7.07 0.21 4.91
C ARG A 73 -6.53 -1.10 4.35
N TYR A 74 -5.27 -1.10 3.91
CA TYR A 74 -4.64 -2.32 3.41
C TYR A 74 -4.45 -3.35 4.52
N GLU A 75 -4.18 -2.91 5.75
CA GLU A 75 -4.02 -3.80 6.90
C GLU A 75 -5.33 -4.39 7.40
N ALA A 76 -6.40 -3.59 7.55
CA ALA A 76 -7.65 -4.05 8.18
C ALA A 76 -8.95 -3.69 7.42
N GLY A 77 -8.91 -2.69 6.56
CA GLY A 77 -10.12 -2.13 5.93
C GLY A 77 -10.72 -2.98 4.80
N TYR A 78 -10.01 -4.00 4.32
CA TYR A 78 -10.56 -4.97 3.36
C TYR A 78 -11.30 -6.14 4.03
N GLY A 79 -11.22 -6.26 5.36
CA GLY A 79 -11.80 -7.37 6.09
C GLY A 79 -10.79 -8.50 6.35
N PHE A 80 -11.30 -9.56 6.94
CA PHE A 80 -10.56 -10.77 7.29
C PHE A 80 -11.49 -11.98 7.23
N ASP A 81 -10.88 -13.15 7.06
CA ASP A 81 -11.56 -14.43 7.13
C ASP A 81 -11.23 -15.13 8.45
N ILE A 82 -12.16 -15.95 8.96
CA ILE A 82 -11.91 -16.83 10.10
C ILE A 82 -11.35 -18.14 9.55
N VAL A 83 -10.11 -18.46 9.93
CA VAL A 83 -9.37 -19.62 9.43
C VAL A 83 -8.87 -20.48 10.58
N PRO A 84 -8.64 -21.80 10.36
CA PRO A 84 -8.00 -22.62 11.37
C PRO A 84 -6.60 -22.09 11.71
N HIS A 85 -6.26 -22.04 13.00
CA HIS A 85 -4.92 -21.68 13.41
C HIS A 85 -3.92 -22.76 12.93
N PRO A 86 -2.68 -22.41 12.51
CA PRO A 86 -1.71 -23.40 12.00
C PRO A 86 -1.34 -24.53 12.97
N SER A 87 -1.61 -24.37 14.27
CA SER A 87 -1.40 -25.39 15.30
C SER A 87 -2.64 -26.22 15.63
N ALA A 88 -3.78 -25.98 14.96
CA ALA A 88 -5.02 -26.69 15.21
C ALA A 88 -4.94 -28.11 14.65
N ASP A 89 -5.29 -29.10 15.48
CA ASP A 89 -5.39 -30.51 15.06
C ASP A 89 -6.87 -30.84 14.82
N GLU A 90 -7.25 -31.15 13.57
CA GLU A 90 -8.62 -31.49 13.16
C GLU A 90 -9.70 -30.45 13.57
N PRO A 91 -9.63 -29.19 13.07
CA PRO A 91 -10.54 -28.11 13.44
C PRO A 91 -12.00 -28.40 13.05
N ASP A 92 -12.94 -28.25 14.00
CA ASP A 92 -14.37 -28.49 13.79
C ASP A 92 -15.17 -27.19 13.56
N THR A 93 -16.01 -27.21 12.52
CA THR A 93 -16.85 -26.09 12.06
C THR A 93 -18.34 -26.25 12.41
N GLY A 94 -18.71 -27.30 13.15
CA GLY A 94 -20.08 -27.58 13.56
C GLY A 94 -20.73 -26.55 14.50
N GLU A 95 -22.04 -26.70 14.76
CA GLU A 95 -22.73 -25.88 15.75
C GLU A 95 -22.25 -26.17 17.17
N GLY A 96 -21.95 -25.12 17.95
CA GLY A 96 -21.44 -25.23 19.32
C GLY A 96 -19.95 -25.56 19.42
N THR A 97 -19.19 -25.34 18.35
CA THR A 97 -17.72 -25.48 18.34
C THR A 97 -17.04 -24.14 18.55
N GLN A 98 -15.73 -24.17 18.80
CA GLN A 98 -14.89 -22.97 18.93
C GLN A 98 -15.00 -22.02 17.72
N HIS A 99 -15.22 -22.56 16.52
CA HIS A 99 -15.46 -21.76 15.31
C HIS A 99 -16.71 -20.88 15.44
N GLN A 100 -17.79 -21.44 16.00
CA GLN A 100 -19.04 -20.71 16.20
C GLN A 100 -18.86 -19.58 17.21
N ASP A 101 -18.11 -19.80 18.29
CA ASP A 101 -17.84 -18.78 19.30
C ASP A 101 -17.06 -17.59 18.71
N VAL A 102 -16.03 -17.86 17.90
CA VAL A 102 -15.27 -16.81 17.19
C VAL A 102 -16.15 -16.08 16.17
N ARG A 103 -16.97 -16.82 15.42
CA ARG A 103 -17.90 -16.24 14.45
C ARG A 103 -18.95 -15.35 15.12
N ASP A 104 -19.49 -15.78 16.25
CA ASP A 104 -20.48 -15.03 17.02
C ASP A 104 -19.87 -13.80 17.67
N PHE A 105 -18.60 -13.84 18.07
CA PHE A 105 -17.89 -12.63 18.51
C PHE A 105 -17.74 -11.59 17.38
N TRP A 106 -17.25 -12.00 16.20
CA TRP A 106 -16.97 -11.06 15.11
C TRP A 106 -18.21 -10.59 14.35
N TYR A 107 -19.17 -11.50 14.11
CA TYR A 107 -20.29 -11.29 13.20
C TYR A 107 -21.67 -11.63 13.80
N GLY A 108 -21.72 -11.98 15.08
CA GLY A 108 -22.97 -12.30 15.78
C GLY A 108 -23.88 -11.08 15.95
N SER A 109 -25.16 -11.35 16.26
CA SER A 109 -26.14 -10.28 16.47
C SER A 109 -25.90 -9.46 17.75
N ASP A 110 -25.18 -10.03 18.70
CA ASP A 110 -24.87 -9.40 19.98
C ASP A 110 -23.53 -8.65 19.94
N SER A 111 -22.74 -8.83 18.87
CA SER A 111 -21.47 -8.11 18.63
C SER A 111 -21.66 -6.60 18.59
N ARG A 112 -20.73 -5.87 19.22
CA ARG A 112 -20.78 -4.42 19.37
C ARG A 112 -19.49 -3.79 18.87
N TRP A 113 -19.65 -2.90 17.89
CA TRP A 113 -18.55 -2.14 17.28
C TRP A 113 -18.82 -0.66 17.42
N GLN A 114 -17.92 0.05 18.09
CA GLN A 114 -18.09 1.47 18.40
C GLN A 114 -16.86 2.27 17.99
N ILE A 115 -17.07 3.42 17.35
CA ILE A 115 -15.99 4.35 16.99
C ILE A 115 -15.91 5.55 17.93
N GLY A 116 -16.55 5.45 19.08
CA GLY A 116 -16.55 6.48 20.11
C GLY A 116 -17.56 6.19 21.23
N PRO A 117 -17.84 7.20 22.06
CA PRO A 117 -18.70 7.04 23.23
C PRO A 117 -20.16 6.69 22.88
N GLU A 118 -20.91 6.26 23.89
CA GLU A 118 -22.35 5.96 23.77
C GLU A 118 -23.10 7.03 22.95
N GLY A 119 -23.81 6.58 21.91
CA GLY A 119 -24.56 7.43 20.99
C GLY A 119 -23.81 7.83 19.71
N THR A 120 -22.56 7.40 19.52
CA THR A 120 -21.92 7.44 18.19
C THR A 120 -22.56 6.43 17.24
N ALA A 121 -22.29 6.60 15.94
CA ALA A 121 -22.77 5.67 14.93
C ALA A 121 -22.32 4.23 15.24
N MET A 122 -23.19 3.26 14.96
CA MET A 122 -22.76 1.86 14.91
C MET A 122 -21.77 1.71 13.75
N SER A 123 -20.77 0.87 13.96
CA SER A 123 -19.72 0.59 13.00
C SER A 123 -19.58 -0.90 12.76
N THR A 124 -18.59 -1.27 11.96
CA THR A 124 -18.21 -2.67 11.70
C THR A 124 -16.87 -3.00 12.37
N PRO A 125 -16.50 -4.29 12.48
CA PRO A 125 -15.16 -4.67 12.95
C PRO A 125 -14.06 -3.97 12.15
N GLU A 126 -14.20 -3.93 10.83
CA GLU A 126 -13.21 -3.36 9.91
C GLU A 126 -13.01 -1.86 10.16
N GLU A 127 -14.10 -1.10 10.37
CA GLU A 127 -14.01 0.34 10.67
C GLU A 127 -13.30 0.60 12.01
N VAL A 128 -13.59 -0.21 13.04
CA VAL A 128 -12.95 -0.08 14.36
C VAL A 128 -11.46 -0.42 14.29
N LEU A 129 -11.11 -1.51 13.61
CA LEU A 129 -9.72 -1.94 13.43
C LEU A 129 -8.95 -0.95 12.54
N GLU A 130 -9.54 -0.48 11.43
CA GLU A 130 -8.93 0.53 10.54
C GLU A 130 -8.64 1.83 11.30
N LEU A 131 -9.56 2.32 12.13
CA LEU A 131 -9.31 3.52 12.97
C LEU A 131 -8.19 3.29 13.99
N GLY A 132 -8.14 2.11 14.61
CA GLY A 132 -7.03 1.73 15.49
C GLY A 132 -5.69 1.75 14.75
N ARG A 133 -5.64 1.26 13.51
CA ARG A 133 -4.43 1.28 12.67
C ARG A 133 -4.08 2.67 12.16
N GLN A 134 -5.07 3.55 11.93
CA GLN A 134 -4.79 4.96 11.64
C GLN A 134 -4.09 5.65 12.82
N ASP A 135 -4.54 5.38 14.05
CA ASP A 135 -3.86 5.86 15.26
C ASP A 135 -2.46 5.26 15.42
N TYR A 136 -2.28 3.96 15.12
CA TYR A 136 -0.98 3.31 15.16
C TYR A 136 0.05 4.00 14.26
N HIS A 137 -0.29 4.22 12.99
CA HIS A 137 0.62 4.88 12.03
C HIS A 137 0.74 6.38 12.26
N GLY A 138 -0.32 7.03 12.74
CA GLY A 138 -0.35 8.47 12.94
C GLY A 138 0.28 8.94 14.25
N ILE A 139 -0.03 8.27 15.36
CA ILE A 139 0.38 8.69 16.71
C ILE A 139 1.49 7.79 17.25
N GLY A 140 1.59 6.55 16.78
CA GLY A 140 2.58 5.56 17.20
C GLY A 140 2.00 4.44 18.06
N TRP A 141 0.69 4.43 18.36
CA TRP A 141 0.04 3.32 19.04
C TRP A 141 -1.45 3.25 18.71
N ALA A 142 -2.01 2.04 18.76
CA ALA A 142 -3.46 1.80 18.70
C ALA A 142 -4.04 1.59 20.10
N SER A 143 -5.29 1.99 20.29
CA SER A 143 -6.04 1.77 21.53
C SER A 143 -7.45 1.26 21.20
N LEU A 144 -7.73 0.00 21.52
CA LEU A 144 -9.02 -0.65 21.28
C LEU A 144 -9.57 -1.18 22.61
N GLU A 145 -10.72 -0.69 23.04
CA GLU A 145 -11.40 -1.14 24.25
C GLU A 145 -12.17 -2.44 23.97
N ILE A 146 -11.98 -3.45 24.82
CA ILE A 146 -12.75 -4.69 24.79
C ILE A 146 -14.07 -4.44 25.52
N LEU A 147 -15.17 -4.53 24.79
CA LEU A 147 -16.51 -4.45 25.35
C LEU A 147 -16.87 -5.81 25.93
N VAL A 148 -17.31 -5.82 27.19
CA VAL A 148 -17.58 -7.05 27.93
C VAL A 148 -18.96 -7.00 28.59
N GLU A 149 -19.59 -8.17 28.76
CA GLU A 149 -20.78 -8.32 29.57
C GLU A 149 -20.47 -8.30 31.07
N GLY A 150 -21.53 -8.34 31.89
CA GLY A 150 -21.40 -8.31 33.35
C GLY A 150 -20.66 -9.50 33.96
N ASP A 151 -20.53 -10.60 33.22
CA ASP A 151 -19.75 -11.79 33.60
C ASP A 151 -18.33 -11.79 33.02
N GLY A 152 -17.98 -10.80 32.20
CA GLY A 152 -16.66 -10.65 31.59
C GLY A 152 -16.54 -11.20 30.15
N THR A 153 -17.59 -11.81 29.61
CA THR A 153 -17.60 -12.32 28.22
C THR A 153 -17.41 -11.18 27.22
N PRO A 154 -16.45 -11.25 26.28
CA PRO A 154 -16.23 -10.20 25.30
C PRO A 154 -17.33 -10.21 24.23
N ILE A 155 -17.86 -9.03 23.89
CA ILE A 155 -18.95 -8.83 22.93
C ILE A 155 -18.59 -7.86 21.81
N GLY A 156 -17.34 -7.44 21.71
CA GLY A 156 -16.83 -6.64 20.58
C GLY A 156 -15.82 -5.60 21.02
N LEU A 157 -15.48 -4.67 20.12
CA LEU A 157 -14.44 -3.68 20.33
C LEU A 157 -14.93 -2.25 20.12
N ALA A 158 -14.33 -1.32 20.85
CA ALA A 158 -14.51 0.11 20.65
C ALA A 158 -13.18 0.81 20.37
N HIS A 159 -13.15 1.68 19.36
CA HIS A 159 -12.01 2.57 19.13
C HIS A 159 -11.95 3.64 20.23
N VAL A 160 -10.77 3.75 20.85
CA VAL A 160 -10.47 4.83 21.80
C VAL A 160 -9.41 5.73 21.15
N PRO A 161 -9.67 7.04 20.95
CA PRO A 161 -8.69 7.93 20.34
C PRO A 161 -7.37 7.92 21.09
N SER A 162 -6.32 7.42 20.44
CA SER A 162 -5.03 7.10 21.08
C SER A 162 -4.32 8.34 21.62
N ALA A 163 -4.58 9.51 21.04
CA ALA A 163 -4.09 10.80 21.54
C ALA A 163 -4.53 11.09 22.98
N THR A 164 -5.65 10.50 23.42
CA THR A 164 -6.23 10.71 24.75
C THR A 164 -5.78 9.67 25.78
N VAL A 165 -5.11 8.60 25.37
CA VAL A 165 -4.75 7.46 26.24
C VAL A 165 -3.35 7.61 26.79
N ARG A 166 -3.15 7.23 28.06
CA ARG A 166 -1.84 7.15 28.72
C ARG A 166 -1.66 5.81 29.44
N VAL A 167 -0.43 5.30 29.46
CA VAL A 167 -0.03 4.13 30.26
C VAL A 167 -0.12 4.51 31.73
N ARG A 168 -0.77 3.68 32.56
CA ARG A 168 -0.91 3.97 34.00
C ARG A 168 0.40 3.66 34.73
N LYS A 169 0.66 4.40 35.80
CA LYS A 169 1.71 4.08 36.78
C LYS A 169 1.06 3.62 38.09
N THR A 170 1.63 2.60 38.72
CA THR A 170 1.28 2.15 40.06
C THR A 170 2.45 2.42 41.00
N THR A 171 2.17 2.93 42.20
CA THR A 171 3.19 3.06 43.24
C THR A 171 3.42 1.68 43.86
N VAL A 172 4.65 1.18 43.75
CA VAL A 172 5.00 -0.18 44.22
C VAL A 172 5.62 -0.13 45.62
N GLN A 173 6.31 0.96 45.99
CA GLN A 173 6.81 1.19 47.34
C GLN A 173 6.81 2.67 47.71
N GLU A 174 6.11 3.01 48.79
CA GLU A 174 6.21 4.30 49.46
C GLU A 174 7.50 4.32 50.32
N ARG A 175 8.38 5.30 50.08
CA ARG A 175 9.63 5.42 50.86
C ARG A 175 9.55 6.64 51.78
N GLU A 176 9.63 6.42 53.10
CA GLU A 176 9.53 7.48 54.11
C GLU A 176 10.61 8.60 53.98
N ASP A 177 11.74 8.35 53.32
CA ASP A 177 12.88 9.29 53.19
C ASP A 177 13.51 9.33 51.77
N GLY A 178 12.73 9.05 50.70
CA GLY A 178 13.21 9.11 49.31
C GLY A 178 12.09 9.24 48.28
N ASP A 179 12.44 9.33 46.99
CA ASP A 179 11.44 9.28 45.92
C ASP A 179 10.76 7.90 45.92
N ASP A 180 9.43 7.88 45.84
CA ASP A 180 8.62 6.67 45.71
C ASP A 180 9.08 5.83 44.52
N ILE A 181 9.03 4.50 44.66
CA ILE A 181 9.24 3.62 43.51
C ILE A 181 7.91 3.56 42.76
N ILE A 182 7.90 4.22 41.59
CA ILE A 182 6.76 4.24 40.70
C ILE A 182 7.11 3.40 39.46
N GLU A 183 6.43 2.28 39.30
CA GLU A 183 6.58 1.37 38.16
C GLU A 183 5.36 1.50 37.24
N SER A 184 5.46 0.97 36.02
CA SER A 184 4.28 0.76 35.18
C SER A 184 3.23 -0.03 35.96
N GLY A 185 1.99 0.47 35.96
CA GLY A 185 0.86 -0.23 36.55
C GLY A 185 0.07 -0.99 35.50
N HIS A 186 -0.70 -1.99 35.92
CA HIS A 186 -1.62 -2.75 35.06
C HIS A 186 -2.67 -1.86 34.37
N GLY A 187 -2.55 -1.58 33.08
CA GLY A 187 -3.58 -0.89 32.30
C GLY A 187 -3.38 0.62 32.08
N TYR A 188 -4.47 1.32 31.77
CA TYR A 188 -4.42 2.59 31.03
C TYR A 188 -5.38 3.65 31.60
N VAL A 189 -5.15 4.92 31.24
CA VAL A 189 -6.04 6.04 31.58
C VAL A 189 -6.30 6.92 30.36
N GLN A 190 -7.57 7.17 30.06
CA GLN A 190 -7.97 8.20 29.11
C GLN A 190 -8.10 9.54 29.83
N ILE A 191 -7.55 10.59 29.23
CA ILE A 191 -7.68 11.97 29.66
C ILE A 191 -8.38 12.77 28.56
N ARG A 192 -9.57 13.30 28.87
CA ARG A 192 -10.33 14.14 27.93
C ARG A 192 -10.99 15.30 28.66
N GLN A 193 -10.65 16.53 28.28
CA GLN A 193 -11.20 17.76 28.87
C GLN A 193 -11.14 17.78 30.41
N GLY A 194 -10.03 17.29 30.98
CA GLY A 194 -9.83 17.22 32.44
C GLY A 194 -10.57 16.08 33.16
N ARG A 195 -11.38 15.28 32.44
CA ARG A 195 -12.01 14.05 32.95
C ARG A 195 -11.09 12.86 32.71
N ARG A 196 -11.20 11.86 33.58
CA ARG A 196 -10.40 10.63 33.52
C ARG A 196 -11.30 9.41 33.49
N ARG A 197 -10.87 8.39 32.76
CA ARG A 197 -11.46 7.05 32.74
C ARG A 197 -10.33 6.03 32.71
N TYR A 198 -10.44 4.99 33.53
CA TYR A 198 -9.42 3.96 33.61
C TYR A 198 -9.85 2.71 32.85
N PHE A 199 -8.86 1.96 32.37
CA PHE A 199 -9.00 0.70 31.65
C PHE A 199 -8.03 -0.33 32.24
N GLY A 200 -8.44 -1.60 32.24
CA GLY A 200 -7.53 -2.73 32.47
C GLY A 200 -6.60 -2.95 31.29
N GLU A 201 -5.54 -3.73 31.50
CA GLU A 201 -4.75 -4.26 30.40
C GLU A 201 -5.47 -5.46 29.80
N ALA A 202 -5.49 -5.57 28.47
CA ALA A 202 -6.17 -6.68 27.83
C ALA A 202 -5.50 -8.02 28.16
N GLY A 203 -6.27 -8.95 28.70
CA GLY A 203 -5.79 -10.25 29.15
C GLY A 203 -5.76 -10.38 30.67
N ASP A 204 -5.57 -9.28 31.41
CA ASP A 204 -5.37 -9.31 32.86
C ASP A 204 -6.56 -9.86 33.63
N ARG A 205 -7.79 -9.71 33.12
CA ARG A 205 -8.99 -10.22 33.82
C ARG A 205 -9.21 -11.72 33.65
N TYR A 206 -8.46 -12.37 32.76
CA TYR A 206 -8.62 -13.77 32.38
C TYR A 206 -7.47 -14.61 32.98
N GLY A 207 -7.65 -15.93 33.05
CA GLY A 207 -6.64 -16.85 33.58
C GLY A 207 -6.70 -17.09 35.09
N ASP A 208 -5.60 -17.62 35.65
CA ASP A 208 -5.54 -18.15 37.02
C ASP A 208 -5.37 -17.07 38.11
N ASP A 209 -4.81 -15.90 37.77
CA ASP A 209 -4.59 -14.77 38.68
C ASP A 209 -5.13 -13.46 38.08
N PRO A 210 -6.47 -13.29 38.04
CA PRO A 210 -7.07 -12.18 37.35
C PRO A 210 -6.86 -10.85 38.10
N THR A 211 -6.55 -9.80 37.36
CA THR A 211 -6.40 -8.43 37.86
C THR A 211 -7.46 -7.52 37.24
N PHE A 212 -8.26 -6.89 38.10
CA PHE A 212 -9.28 -5.94 37.72
C PHE A 212 -8.87 -4.52 38.10
N VAL A 213 -9.27 -3.54 37.28
CA VAL A 213 -9.02 -2.10 37.52
C VAL A 213 -10.33 -1.39 37.79
N ASP A 214 -10.40 -0.54 38.83
CA ASP A 214 -11.57 0.31 39.10
C ASP A 214 -11.71 1.39 38.02
N LYS A 215 -12.90 1.50 37.43
CA LYS A 215 -13.16 2.39 36.29
C LYS A 215 -13.07 3.90 36.60
N GLU A 216 -13.10 4.31 37.86
CA GLU A 216 -13.04 5.72 38.29
C GLU A 216 -11.81 6.08 39.12
N THR A 217 -11.24 5.14 39.89
CA THR A 217 -10.07 5.40 40.73
C THR A 217 -8.78 4.86 40.12
N GLY A 218 -8.86 3.80 39.31
CA GLY A 218 -7.69 3.09 38.77
C GLY A 218 -7.02 2.14 39.77
N GLU A 219 -7.63 1.90 40.92
CA GLU A 219 -7.18 0.91 41.90
C GLU A 219 -7.31 -0.51 41.34
N THR A 220 -6.38 -1.40 41.70
CA THR A 220 -6.38 -2.80 41.25
C THR A 220 -6.89 -3.74 42.33
N ALA A 221 -7.65 -4.76 41.95
CA ALA A 221 -8.07 -5.86 42.83
C ALA A 221 -8.07 -7.19 42.09
N SER A 222 -7.94 -8.29 42.84
CA SER A 222 -8.03 -9.65 42.29
C SER A 222 -9.48 -10.13 42.08
N ASP A 223 -10.46 -9.40 42.62
CA ASP A 223 -11.89 -9.69 42.47
C ASP A 223 -12.63 -8.42 42.03
N ALA A 224 -13.47 -8.54 41.01
CA ALA A 224 -14.24 -7.43 40.47
C ALA A 224 -15.19 -6.78 41.49
N GLY A 225 -15.69 -7.56 42.47
CA GLY A 225 -16.60 -7.12 43.52
C GLY A 225 -15.94 -6.29 44.62
N ASP A 226 -14.60 -6.34 44.72
CA ASP A 226 -13.84 -5.54 45.68
C ASP A 226 -13.64 -4.09 45.21
N LEU A 227 -13.98 -3.79 43.94
CA LEU A 227 -13.84 -2.46 43.35
C LEU A 227 -15.08 -1.59 43.64
N PRO A 228 -14.92 -0.42 44.28
CA PRO A 228 -16.04 0.40 44.76
C PRO A 228 -16.92 0.95 43.63
N ASN A 229 -16.35 1.20 42.44
CA ASN A 229 -17.08 1.71 41.28
C ASN A 229 -17.32 0.60 40.23
N GLY A 230 -16.87 -0.62 40.50
CA GLY A 230 -16.92 -1.76 39.59
C GLY A 230 -15.75 -1.79 38.58
N PRO A 231 -15.55 -2.94 37.93
CA PRO A 231 -14.43 -3.16 37.03
C PRO A 231 -14.53 -2.28 35.78
N ALA A 232 -13.37 -1.82 35.32
CA ALA A 232 -13.19 -1.21 34.01
C ALA A 232 -13.18 -2.28 32.92
N ASN A 233 -13.51 -1.85 31.70
CA ASN A 233 -13.19 -2.60 30.50
C ASN A 233 -11.68 -2.61 30.28
N GLU A 234 -11.21 -3.58 29.51
CA GLU A 234 -9.79 -3.71 29.18
C GLU A 234 -9.47 -2.99 27.87
N LEU A 235 -8.22 -2.60 27.71
CA LEU A 235 -7.73 -1.91 26.52
C LEU A 235 -6.61 -2.71 25.88
N ILE A 236 -6.81 -3.08 24.62
CA ILE A 236 -5.75 -3.54 23.73
C ILE A 236 -4.95 -2.32 23.32
N PHE A 237 -3.73 -2.23 23.84
CA PHE A 237 -2.80 -1.17 23.52
C PHE A 237 -1.64 -1.72 22.69
N ILE A 238 -1.48 -1.21 21.46
CA ILE A 238 -0.50 -1.73 20.51
C ILE A 238 0.50 -0.61 20.20
N PRO A 239 1.67 -0.56 20.85
CA PRO A 239 2.71 0.41 20.51
C PRO A 239 3.45 -0.01 19.24
N ASN A 240 3.77 0.95 18.37
CA ASN A 240 4.76 0.78 17.29
C ASN A 240 6.16 0.67 17.92
N PRO A 241 6.78 -0.52 17.97
CA PRO A 241 7.99 -0.75 18.75
C PRO A 241 9.11 0.20 18.35
N SER A 242 9.68 0.90 19.33
CA SER A 242 10.79 1.82 19.10
C SER A 242 11.92 1.56 20.08
N PRO A 243 13.19 1.59 19.64
CA PRO A 243 14.33 1.49 20.56
C PRO A 243 14.49 2.73 21.46
N LEU A 244 13.72 3.80 21.22
CA LEU A 244 13.84 5.08 21.92
C LEU A 244 12.82 5.28 23.04
N SER A 245 11.83 4.39 23.17
CA SER A 245 10.73 4.54 24.13
C SER A 245 10.26 3.16 24.61
N LEU A 246 10.21 2.97 25.92
CA LEU A 246 9.74 1.71 26.52
C LEU A 246 8.22 1.54 26.47
N TYR A 247 7.48 2.63 26.72
CA TYR A 247 6.04 2.58 27.01
C TYR A 247 5.14 2.93 25.85
N TYR A 248 5.65 3.76 24.95
CA TYR A 248 4.90 4.27 23.81
C TYR A 248 5.62 3.91 22.53
N GLY A 249 4.86 3.66 21.48
CA GLY A 249 5.44 3.61 20.16
C GLY A 249 5.73 4.99 19.60
N ILE A 250 6.63 5.03 18.62
CA ILE A 250 7.00 6.25 17.90
C ILE A 250 6.65 6.00 16.43
N PRO A 251 5.83 6.86 15.80
CA PRO A 251 5.46 6.62 14.42
C PRO A 251 6.61 6.98 13.48
N ASP A 252 6.75 6.24 12.38
CA ASP A 252 7.94 6.29 11.50
C ASP A 252 8.13 7.67 10.86
N TRP A 253 7.03 8.37 10.61
CA TRP A 253 7.00 9.70 9.98
C TRP A 253 7.53 10.84 10.85
N VAL A 254 7.83 10.62 12.14
CA VAL A 254 8.43 11.64 13.01
C VAL A 254 9.71 12.21 12.39
N ALA A 255 10.46 11.41 11.63
CA ALA A 255 11.64 11.85 10.91
C ALA A 255 11.35 12.88 9.78
N ALA A 256 10.12 12.91 9.26
CA ALA A 256 9.67 13.80 8.20
C ALA A 256 8.89 15.04 8.70
N MET A 257 8.77 15.25 10.02
CA MET A 257 8.03 16.40 10.59
C MET A 257 8.49 17.75 10.04
N GLN A 258 9.81 17.93 9.86
CA GLN A 258 10.35 19.19 9.32
C GLN A 258 9.98 19.38 7.85
N THR A 259 9.99 18.31 7.06
CA THR A 259 9.56 18.33 5.65
C THR A 259 8.08 18.69 5.54
N MET A 260 7.22 18.09 6.36
CA MET A 260 5.79 18.42 6.39
C MET A 260 5.54 19.88 6.79
N GLY A 261 6.25 20.38 7.81
CA GLY A 261 6.15 21.78 8.23
C GLY A 261 6.62 22.76 7.16
N ALA A 262 7.67 22.41 6.39
CA ALA A 262 8.16 23.24 5.29
C ALA A 262 7.22 23.22 4.08
N ASP A 263 6.61 22.08 3.75
CA ASP A 263 5.56 21.99 2.71
C ASP A 263 4.33 22.83 3.10
N GLN A 264 3.91 22.78 4.36
CA GLN A 264 2.84 23.63 4.87
C GLN A 264 3.18 25.13 4.73
N ALA A 265 4.39 25.55 5.08
CA ALA A 265 4.82 26.94 4.91
C ALA A 265 4.86 27.36 3.43
N ALA A 266 5.22 26.45 2.51
CA ALA A 266 5.18 26.72 1.07
C ALA A 266 3.74 26.89 0.55
N LYS A 267 2.77 26.15 1.09
CA LYS A 267 1.34 26.34 0.78
C LYS A 267 0.83 27.67 1.31
N GLU A 268 1.18 28.01 2.55
CA GLU A 268 0.83 29.29 3.17
C GLU A 268 1.41 30.46 2.38
N TRP A 269 2.66 30.38 1.94
CA TRP A 269 3.27 31.39 1.09
C TRP A 269 2.50 31.58 -0.23
N ASN A 270 2.17 30.48 -0.91
CA ASN A 270 1.39 30.52 -2.15
C ASN A 270 -0.01 31.10 -1.91
N HIS A 271 -0.66 30.71 -0.81
CA HIS A 271 -1.95 31.25 -0.39
C HIS A 271 -1.87 32.76 -0.13
N ASP A 272 -0.87 33.20 0.63
CA ASP A 272 -0.60 34.62 0.92
C ASP A 272 -0.34 35.42 -0.35
N ILE A 273 0.23 34.80 -1.39
CA ILE A 273 0.42 35.46 -2.67
C ILE A 273 -0.92 35.76 -3.34
N PHE A 274 -1.87 34.83 -3.31
CA PHE A 274 -3.21 35.06 -3.84
C PHE A 274 -4.00 36.08 -3.01
N GLU A 275 -3.86 36.07 -1.68
CA GLU A 275 -4.59 37.00 -0.80
C GLU A 275 -3.96 38.41 -0.79
N ASN A 276 -2.66 38.48 -0.51
CA ASN A 276 -1.94 39.70 -0.17
C ASN A 276 -1.15 40.27 -1.37
N LEU A 277 -0.56 39.44 -2.23
CA LEU A 277 0.11 39.90 -3.46
C LEU A 277 -0.89 40.05 -4.61
N GLY A 278 -1.87 40.93 -4.40
CA GLY A 278 -2.47 41.66 -5.50
C GLY A 278 -1.51 42.72 -6.02
N ILE A 279 -0.39 42.32 -6.63
CA ILE A 279 0.56 43.25 -7.26
C ILE A 279 -0.28 44.09 -8.23
N PRO A 280 -0.38 45.42 -8.04
CA PRO A 280 -1.06 46.25 -9.01
C PRO A 280 -0.37 46.05 -10.35
N TYR A 281 -1.12 45.61 -11.35
CA TYR A 281 -0.52 45.33 -12.66
C TYR A 281 0.06 46.61 -13.26
N TYR A 282 -0.55 47.74 -12.90
CA TYR A 282 -0.13 49.08 -13.26
C TYR A 282 -0.12 50.01 -12.04
N ALA A 283 0.88 50.89 -11.99
CA ALA A 283 0.78 52.14 -11.24
C ALA A 283 0.59 53.31 -12.19
N ILE A 284 -0.33 54.20 -11.81
CA ILE A 284 -0.51 55.50 -12.45
C ILE A 284 0.20 56.52 -11.56
N LYS A 285 1.34 57.01 -12.04
CA LYS A 285 2.12 58.06 -11.36
C LYS A 285 1.70 59.41 -11.92
N VAL A 286 1.23 60.29 -11.04
CA VAL A 286 0.86 61.67 -11.39
C VAL A 286 1.89 62.61 -10.78
N THR A 287 2.60 63.34 -11.63
CA THR A 287 3.61 64.33 -11.23
C THR A 287 3.18 65.73 -11.65
N GLY A 288 3.33 66.72 -10.76
CA GLY A 288 2.96 68.11 -11.02
C GLY A 288 1.53 68.48 -10.62
N GLY A 289 0.84 67.64 -9.82
CA GLY A 289 -0.47 67.97 -9.21
C GLY A 289 -1.23 66.75 -8.68
N THR A 290 -2.40 67.00 -8.06
CA THR A 290 -3.32 65.98 -7.54
C THR A 290 -4.56 65.83 -8.43
N LEU A 291 -5.06 64.62 -8.64
CA LEU A 291 -6.30 64.40 -9.39
C LEU A 291 -7.54 64.69 -8.52
N THR A 292 -8.62 65.11 -9.18
CA THR A 292 -9.94 65.18 -8.55
C THR A 292 -10.53 63.78 -8.37
N GLU A 293 -11.48 63.61 -7.45
CA GLU A 293 -12.15 62.31 -7.25
C GLU A 293 -12.89 61.83 -8.51
N ASP A 294 -13.51 62.75 -9.26
CA ASP A 294 -14.15 62.42 -10.54
C ASP A 294 -13.14 61.87 -11.56
N SER A 295 -11.95 62.47 -11.66
CA SER A 295 -10.88 61.97 -12.54
C SER A 295 -10.28 60.64 -12.08
N LYS A 296 -10.24 60.38 -10.76
CA LYS A 296 -9.85 59.07 -10.22
C LYS A 296 -10.87 57.99 -10.58
N GLU A 297 -12.16 58.32 -10.56
CA GLU A 297 -13.24 57.39 -10.93
C GLU A 297 -13.23 57.10 -12.43
N GLU A 298 -13.04 58.11 -13.28
CA GLU A 298 -12.86 57.93 -14.74
C GLU A 298 -11.63 57.07 -15.08
N LEU A 299 -10.50 57.24 -14.37
CA LEU A 299 -9.32 56.41 -14.57
C LEU A 299 -9.54 54.96 -14.13
N ARG A 300 -10.30 54.73 -13.05
CA ARG A 300 -10.68 53.37 -12.62
C ARG A 300 -11.57 52.71 -13.67
N GLU A 301 -12.58 53.42 -14.18
CA GLU A 301 -13.47 52.91 -15.24
C GLU A 301 -12.73 52.62 -16.56
N LEU A 302 -11.75 53.47 -16.92
CA LEU A 302 -10.91 53.24 -18.10
C LEU A 302 -10.08 51.96 -17.96
N MET A 303 -9.48 51.74 -16.78
CA MET A 303 -8.66 50.55 -16.49
C MET A 303 -9.50 49.27 -16.44
N ASP A 304 -10.73 49.35 -15.92
CA ASP A 304 -11.67 48.23 -15.94
C ASP A 304 -12.06 47.79 -17.37
N ASN A 305 -12.05 48.72 -18.33
CA ASN A 305 -12.41 48.46 -19.73
C ASN A 305 -11.23 48.00 -20.60
N LEU A 306 -9.98 48.19 -20.17
CA LEU A 306 -8.82 48.11 -21.08
C LEU A 306 -8.44 46.70 -21.53
N LYS A 307 -8.79 45.62 -20.81
CA LYS A 307 -8.52 44.23 -21.23
C LYS A 307 -9.43 43.16 -20.60
N GLY A 308 -10.75 43.36 -20.54
CA GLY A 308 -11.73 42.30 -20.25
C GLY A 308 -11.53 41.49 -18.95
N SER A 309 -10.71 41.97 -18.02
CA SER A 309 -10.37 41.34 -16.74
C SER A 309 -10.00 42.44 -15.75
N ARG A 310 -10.44 42.29 -14.49
CA ARG A 310 -10.24 43.28 -13.43
C ARG A 310 -8.80 43.20 -12.91
N TYR A 311 -7.94 44.12 -13.31
CA TYR A 311 -6.59 44.25 -12.74
C TYR A 311 -6.60 45.24 -11.57
N ARG A 312 -5.96 44.92 -10.45
CA ARG A 312 -5.73 45.91 -9.38
C ARG A 312 -4.79 47.00 -9.92
N THR A 313 -5.13 48.28 -9.71
CA THR A 313 -4.35 49.44 -10.17
C THR A 313 -4.10 50.38 -8.98
N ALA A 314 -2.85 50.81 -8.80
CA ALA A 314 -2.49 51.80 -7.77
C ALA A 314 -2.35 53.19 -8.40
N ILE A 315 -2.95 54.21 -7.79
CA ILE A 315 -2.79 55.61 -8.19
C ILE A 315 -1.86 56.27 -7.18
N LEU A 316 -0.73 56.79 -7.65
CA LEU A 316 0.29 57.46 -6.85
C LEU A 316 0.30 58.94 -7.22
N GLU A 317 -0.19 59.76 -6.31
CA GLU A 317 -0.20 61.21 -6.43
C GLU A 317 0.93 61.77 -5.57
N VAL A 318 1.70 62.70 -6.11
CA VAL A 318 2.68 63.47 -5.34
C VAL A 318 1.96 64.69 -4.81
N GLU A 319 1.84 64.84 -3.49
CA GLU A 319 1.39 66.11 -2.90
C GLU A 319 2.36 67.20 -3.36
N ASP A 320 1.81 68.33 -3.83
CA ASP A 320 2.61 69.51 -4.11
C ASP A 320 3.44 69.83 -2.87
N PHE A 321 4.76 69.72 -2.98
CA PHE A 321 5.62 70.38 -2.03
C PHE A 321 5.31 71.87 -2.17
N GLU A 322 4.59 72.45 -1.20
CA GLU A 322 4.44 73.90 -1.10
C GLU A 322 5.85 74.50 -1.03
N PHE A 323 6.39 74.90 -2.18
CA PHE A 323 7.49 75.83 -2.22
C PHE A 323 6.91 77.16 -1.72
N GLU A 324 7.24 77.53 -0.49
CA GLU A 324 7.11 78.91 0.00
C GLU A 324 8.01 79.80 -0.88
N GLU A 325 7.55 80.20 -2.06
CA GLU A 325 8.09 81.38 -2.74
C GLU A 325 6.98 82.32 -3.23
N ASP A 326 7.03 83.53 -2.68
CA ASP A 326 6.25 84.70 -3.03
C ASP A 326 6.31 85.03 -4.54
N ASN A 327 5.31 84.62 -5.34
CA ASN A 327 4.87 85.44 -6.48
C ASN A 327 3.51 85.00 -7.08
N PRO A 328 2.42 85.78 -6.89
CA PRO A 328 1.07 85.40 -7.32
C PRO A 328 0.72 85.86 -8.76
N LEU A 329 1.69 85.92 -9.67
CA LEU A 329 1.47 86.41 -11.05
C LEU A 329 2.31 85.65 -12.09
N GLN A 330 1.98 84.39 -12.30
CA GLN A 330 2.14 83.77 -13.61
C GLN A 330 1.10 82.64 -13.71
N ASP A 331 0.23 82.70 -14.72
CA ASP A 331 -0.58 81.55 -15.13
C ASP A 331 0.38 80.40 -15.46
N GLY A 332 0.64 79.55 -14.45
CA GLY A 332 1.31 78.27 -14.62
C GLY A 332 0.36 77.39 -15.40
N ASP A 333 0.78 77.07 -16.62
CA ASP A 333 0.05 76.29 -17.60
C ASP A 333 -0.40 74.96 -16.95
N PRO A 334 -1.69 74.57 -17.00
CA PRO A 334 -2.16 73.26 -16.53
C PRO A 334 -1.59 72.06 -17.33
N SER A 335 -0.56 72.32 -18.14
CA SER A 335 0.13 71.38 -19.02
C SER A 335 1.32 70.67 -18.36
N ASP A 336 1.69 71.01 -17.11
CA ASP A 336 2.83 70.39 -16.42
C ASP A 336 2.44 69.18 -15.54
N VAL A 337 1.23 68.64 -15.74
CA VAL A 337 0.81 67.37 -15.12
C VAL A 337 1.21 66.21 -16.04
N GLU A 338 2.23 65.46 -15.65
CA GLU A 338 2.68 64.26 -16.34
C GLU A 338 2.06 63.03 -15.67
N ILE A 339 1.28 62.25 -16.44
CA ILE A 339 0.70 60.98 -16.01
C ILE A 339 1.49 59.85 -16.68
N THR A 340 2.24 59.08 -15.90
CA THR A 340 3.00 57.92 -16.38
C THR A 340 2.34 56.63 -15.91
N LEU A 341 2.06 55.73 -16.84
CA LEU A 341 1.61 54.38 -16.55
C LEU A 341 2.82 53.45 -16.50
N GLU A 342 3.20 53.00 -15.31
CA GLU A 342 4.29 52.03 -15.13
C GLU A 342 3.71 50.63 -14.88
N PRO A 343 4.05 49.62 -15.69
CA PRO A 343 3.73 48.24 -15.38
C PRO A 343 4.61 47.79 -14.21
N ILE A 344 4.00 47.40 -13.09
CA ILE A 344 4.70 46.90 -11.90
C ILE A 344 4.64 45.36 -11.84
N GLY A 345 3.60 44.77 -12.44
CA GLY A 345 3.22 43.37 -12.25
C GLY A 345 3.61 42.39 -13.35
N SER A 346 4.73 42.53 -14.05
CA SER A 346 5.22 41.47 -14.95
C SER A 346 6.43 40.75 -14.34
N ARG A 347 6.20 39.86 -13.37
CA ARG A 347 7.10 38.74 -13.14
C ARG A 347 6.47 37.54 -13.85
N GLU A 348 7.11 37.05 -14.91
CA GLU A 348 6.64 35.89 -15.68
C GLU A 348 6.76 34.57 -14.88
N ASP A 349 7.30 34.62 -13.66
CA ASP A 349 7.78 33.45 -12.90
C ASP A 349 7.01 33.17 -11.58
N LEU A 350 5.84 33.76 -11.37
CA LEU A 350 5.09 33.64 -10.08
C LEU A 350 4.03 32.53 -10.06
N ASP A 351 3.81 31.81 -11.17
CA ASP A 351 2.88 30.69 -11.17
C ASP A 351 3.52 29.50 -10.43
N MET A 352 2.93 29.14 -9.28
CA MET A 352 3.30 27.99 -8.45
C MET A 352 4.76 27.99 -7.94
N GLU A 353 5.20 29.04 -7.22
CA GLU A 353 6.49 28.95 -6.54
C GLU A 353 6.51 27.75 -5.58
N PHE A 354 7.70 27.16 -5.43
CA PHE A 354 7.95 25.95 -4.64
C PHE A 354 7.32 24.66 -5.19
N GLU A 355 6.82 24.61 -6.42
CA GLU A 355 6.32 23.37 -7.06
C GLU A 355 7.30 22.20 -6.90
N ALA A 356 8.53 22.33 -7.40
CA ALA A 356 9.55 21.29 -7.30
C ALA A 356 9.92 20.91 -5.85
N PHE A 357 9.82 21.87 -4.92
CA PHE A 357 10.03 21.61 -3.50
C PHE A 357 8.88 20.76 -2.93
N ARG A 358 7.63 21.06 -3.30
CA ARG A 358 6.44 20.32 -2.88
C ARG A 358 6.39 18.92 -3.46
N GLU A 359 6.72 18.75 -4.75
CA GLU A 359 6.87 17.42 -5.36
C GLU A 359 7.91 16.58 -4.63
N ARG A 360 9.05 17.19 -4.26
CA ARG A 360 10.08 16.51 -3.48
C ARG A 360 9.63 16.18 -2.06
N ALA A 361 8.90 17.09 -1.42
CA ALA A 361 8.36 16.88 -0.08
C ALA A 361 7.34 15.74 -0.07
N GLU A 362 6.44 15.68 -1.06
CA GLU A 362 5.48 14.59 -1.24
C GLU A 362 6.20 13.24 -1.36
N HIS A 363 7.23 13.16 -2.21
CA HIS A 363 8.05 11.96 -2.33
C HIS A 363 8.75 11.58 -1.02
N GLU A 364 9.33 12.55 -0.30
CA GLU A 364 10.02 12.29 0.96
C GLU A 364 9.08 11.82 2.07
N ILE A 365 7.86 12.37 2.12
CA ILE A 365 6.81 11.95 3.05
C ILE A 365 6.37 10.52 2.71
N ALA A 366 6.02 10.24 1.44
CA ALA A 366 5.60 8.91 0.99
C ALA A 366 6.66 7.84 1.29
N LYS A 367 7.94 8.17 1.06
CA LYS A 367 9.08 7.31 1.36
C LYS A 367 9.15 6.90 2.83
N VAL A 368 8.91 7.82 3.78
CA VAL A 368 8.99 7.48 5.21
C VAL A 368 7.79 6.63 5.65
N HIS A 369 6.67 6.72 4.96
CA HIS A 369 5.54 5.81 5.16
C HIS A 369 5.70 4.45 4.45
N GLU A 370 6.72 4.31 3.61
CA GLU A 370 6.91 3.15 2.72
C GLU A 370 5.69 2.94 1.79
N VAL A 371 4.98 4.02 1.45
CA VAL A 371 3.83 3.98 0.55
C VAL A 371 4.26 4.39 -0.85
N PRO A 372 4.03 3.55 -1.88
CA PRO A 372 4.42 3.89 -3.24
C PRO A 372 3.59 5.07 -3.79
N PRO A 373 4.20 5.98 -4.58
CA PRO A 373 3.53 7.19 -5.08
C PRO A 373 2.23 6.92 -5.84
N ILE A 374 2.14 5.79 -6.55
CA ILE A 374 0.94 5.41 -7.29
C ILE A 374 -0.29 5.25 -6.37
N LEU A 375 -0.12 4.78 -5.13
CA LEU A 375 -1.22 4.59 -4.18
C LEU A 375 -1.74 5.89 -3.58
N ILE A 376 -0.96 6.97 -3.64
CA ILE A 376 -1.37 8.32 -3.25
C ILE A 376 -1.76 9.19 -4.46
N ASN A 377 -1.99 8.57 -5.62
CA ASN A 377 -2.39 9.21 -6.89
C ASN A 377 -1.32 10.10 -7.56
N VAL A 378 -0.05 9.88 -7.27
CA VAL A 378 1.06 10.53 -7.97
C VAL A 378 1.46 9.65 -9.16
N THR A 379 0.99 10.02 -10.36
CA THR A 379 1.09 9.17 -11.58
C THR A 379 2.14 9.64 -12.59
N SER A 380 2.88 10.72 -12.31
CA SER A 380 3.74 11.43 -13.27
C SER A 380 4.88 10.59 -13.87
N THR A 381 5.25 9.46 -13.26
CA THR A 381 6.38 8.61 -13.70
C THR A 381 6.01 7.14 -13.94
N SER A 382 4.72 6.77 -13.95
CA SER A 382 4.33 5.35 -13.91
C SER A 382 3.89 4.80 -15.28
N ASN A 383 4.50 3.69 -15.71
CA ASN A 383 3.92 2.80 -16.70
C ASN A 383 3.18 1.64 -15.98
N ARG A 384 2.29 0.93 -16.68
CA ARG A 384 1.40 -0.07 -16.06
C ARG A 384 2.17 -1.20 -15.35
N SER A 385 3.20 -1.74 -15.99
CA SER A 385 4.01 -2.84 -15.44
C SER A 385 4.81 -2.44 -14.20
N ASN A 386 5.37 -1.22 -14.15
CA ASN A 386 6.02 -0.69 -12.96
C ASN A 386 5.01 -0.41 -11.82
N SER A 387 3.76 -0.11 -12.15
CA SER A 387 2.72 0.15 -11.15
C SER A 387 2.29 -1.13 -10.42
N GLU A 388 2.10 -2.23 -11.16
CA GLU A 388 1.69 -3.52 -10.59
C GLU A 388 2.79 -4.06 -9.65
N ALA A 389 4.06 -3.99 -10.07
CA ALA A 389 5.20 -4.40 -9.23
C ALA A 389 5.33 -3.59 -7.93
N GLN A 390 5.16 -2.25 -7.98
CA GLN A 390 5.22 -1.41 -6.78
C GLN A 390 4.10 -1.71 -5.78
N VAL A 391 2.89 -2.00 -6.26
CA VAL A 391 1.77 -2.37 -5.38
C VAL A 391 2.01 -3.74 -4.76
N GLN A 392 2.61 -4.68 -5.50
CA GLN A 392 2.97 -6.00 -4.99
C GLN A 392 4.05 -5.94 -3.92
N GLU A 393 5.13 -5.18 -4.15
CA GLU A 393 6.19 -4.96 -3.16
C GLU A 393 5.60 -4.33 -1.88
N PHE A 394 4.76 -3.31 -2.01
CA PHE A 394 4.07 -2.72 -0.88
C PHE A 394 3.18 -3.73 -0.11
N ALA A 395 2.39 -4.54 -0.84
CA ALA A 395 1.53 -5.53 -0.21
C ALA A 395 2.34 -6.58 0.56
N ASN A 396 3.34 -7.18 -0.08
CA ASN A 396 4.08 -8.31 0.49
C ASN A 396 5.13 -7.90 1.52
N ASP A 397 5.82 -6.77 1.34
CA ASP A 397 6.95 -6.39 2.18
C ASP A 397 6.55 -5.44 3.32
N VAL A 398 5.48 -4.65 3.15
CA VAL A 398 5.03 -3.68 4.15
C VAL A 398 3.75 -4.15 4.86
N ILE A 399 2.72 -4.55 4.09
CA ILE A 399 1.38 -4.82 4.64
C ILE A 399 1.29 -6.21 5.26
N ALA A 400 1.67 -7.26 4.53
CA ALA A 400 1.53 -8.63 5.01
C ALA A 400 2.22 -8.88 6.38
N PRO A 401 3.46 -8.39 6.64
CA PRO A 401 4.09 -8.55 7.94
C PRO A 401 3.35 -7.80 9.07
N GLU A 402 2.74 -6.65 8.77
CA GLU A 402 1.94 -5.90 9.75
C GLU A 402 0.60 -6.58 10.03
N GLN A 403 -0.04 -7.16 9.01
CA GLN A 403 -1.24 -8.00 9.16
C GLN A 403 -0.96 -9.19 10.07
N SER A 404 0.10 -9.97 9.79
CA SER A 404 0.45 -11.13 10.61
C SER A 404 0.76 -10.77 12.07
N LYS A 405 1.44 -9.64 12.32
CA LYS A 405 1.66 -9.16 13.69
C LYS A 405 0.34 -8.78 14.37
N PHE A 406 -0.60 -8.22 13.64
CA PHE A 406 -1.87 -7.79 14.19
C PHE A 406 -2.80 -8.97 14.46
N GLU A 407 -2.89 -9.92 13.54
CA GLU A 407 -3.59 -11.21 13.69
C GLU A 407 -3.09 -11.95 14.92
N ALA A 408 -1.77 -12.12 15.06
CA ALA A 408 -1.18 -12.81 16.21
C ALA A 408 -1.56 -12.15 17.56
N ARG A 409 -1.62 -10.81 17.59
CA ARG A 409 -2.04 -10.07 18.79
C ARG A 409 -3.54 -10.26 19.08
N LEU A 410 -4.39 -10.16 18.07
CA LEU A 410 -5.83 -10.35 18.22
C LEU A 410 -6.16 -11.79 18.60
N TYR A 411 -5.49 -12.77 18.01
CA TYR A 411 -5.60 -14.17 18.37
C TYR A 411 -5.21 -14.41 19.83
N SER A 412 -4.03 -13.95 20.26
CA SER A 412 -3.57 -14.17 21.63
C SER A 412 -4.50 -13.52 22.67
N ILE A 413 -4.96 -12.30 22.43
CA ILE A 413 -5.74 -11.53 23.41
C ILE A 413 -7.23 -11.90 23.35
N ILE A 414 -7.84 -11.90 22.17
CA ILE A 414 -9.28 -12.12 22.04
C ILE A 414 -9.60 -13.60 21.97
N HIS A 415 -8.96 -14.36 21.08
CA HIS A 415 -9.35 -15.74 20.87
C HIS A 415 -8.87 -16.62 22.04
N GLN A 416 -7.58 -16.60 22.37
CA GLN A 416 -7.04 -17.49 23.41
C GLN A 416 -7.42 -17.03 24.82
N GLN A 417 -7.11 -15.78 25.19
CA GLN A 417 -7.31 -15.33 26.57
C GLN A 417 -8.78 -15.02 26.88
N ALA A 418 -9.47 -14.25 26.03
CA ALA A 418 -10.82 -13.78 26.34
C ALA A 418 -11.93 -14.79 25.99
N LEU A 419 -11.82 -15.49 24.86
CA LEU A 419 -12.81 -16.49 24.40
C LEU A 419 -12.44 -17.94 24.79
N GLY A 420 -11.16 -18.24 25.06
CA GLY A 420 -10.71 -19.61 25.33
C GLY A 420 -10.69 -20.51 24.09
N VAL A 421 -10.46 -19.92 22.92
CA VAL A 421 -10.40 -20.58 21.60
C VAL A 421 -8.97 -20.62 21.11
N ASP A 422 -8.49 -21.84 20.81
CA ASP A 422 -7.13 -22.08 20.31
C ASP A 422 -7.10 -22.52 18.84
N ASP A 423 -8.17 -23.14 18.34
CA ASP A 423 -8.14 -23.78 17.02
C ASP A 423 -8.40 -22.82 15.85
N TRP A 424 -8.83 -21.57 16.14
CA TRP A 424 -9.29 -20.62 15.13
C TRP A 424 -8.66 -19.25 15.31
N THR A 425 -8.22 -18.67 14.20
CA THR A 425 -7.65 -17.31 14.10
C THR A 425 -8.34 -16.53 12.99
N ILE A 426 -7.97 -15.27 12.82
CA ILE A 426 -8.32 -14.46 11.66
C ILE A 426 -7.12 -14.34 10.71
N ASP A 427 -7.41 -14.14 9.42
CA ASP A 427 -6.46 -13.87 8.34
C ASP A 427 -6.97 -12.66 7.54
N PHE A 428 -6.24 -11.54 7.55
CA PHE A 428 -6.67 -10.33 6.86
C PHE A 428 -6.54 -10.45 5.34
N GLU A 429 -7.48 -9.83 4.60
CA GLU A 429 -7.44 -9.86 3.14
C GLU A 429 -6.24 -9.04 2.62
N LEU A 430 -5.21 -9.72 2.10
CA LEU A 430 -4.06 -9.08 1.48
C LEU A 430 -4.38 -8.63 0.04
N ARG A 431 -4.54 -7.32 -0.15
CA ARG A 431 -4.78 -6.74 -1.48
C ARG A 431 -3.49 -6.41 -2.22
N GLY A 432 -3.38 -6.91 -3.45
CA GLY A 432 -2.30 -6.57 -4.37
C GLY A 432 -1.04 -7.44 -4.24
N GLY A 433 -1.00 -8.41 -3.31
CA GLY A 433 0.12 -9.33 -3.15
C GLY A 433 0.20 -10.43 -4.21
N ASN A 434 -0.95 -10.82 -4.78
CA ASN A 434 -1.04 -11.94 -5.73
C ASN A 434 -0.71 -11.51 -7.15
N ASN A 435 0.06 -12.34 -7.85
CA ASN A 435 0.27 -12.22 -9.29
C ASN A 435 -0.16 -13.52 -9.96
N PRO A 436 -1.44 -13.65 -10.34
CA PRO A 436 -1.96 -14.88 -10.94
C PRO A 436 -1.18 -15.32 -12.18
N GLN A 437 -0.57 -14.39 -12.92
CA GLN A 437 0.23 -14.70 -14.10
C GLN A 437 1.60 -15.27 -13.73
N GLU A 438 2.28 -14.68 -12.75
CA GLU A 438 3.57 -15.21 -12.27
C GLU A 438 3.40 -16.51 -11.49
N GLU A 439 2.37 -16.62 -10.65
CA GLU A 439 2.04 -17.86 -9.93
C GLU A 439 1.73 -18.98 -10.92
N ALA A 440 0.87 -18.74 -11.92
CA ALA A 440 0.59 -19.73 -12.96
C ALA A 440 1.85 -20.11 -13.76
N ARG A 441 2.69 -19.14 -14.11
CA ARG A 441 3.97 -19.38 -14.82
C ARG A 441 4.95 -20.19 -13.97
N MET A 442 5.05 -19.88 -12.67
CA MET A 442 5.95 -20.59 -11.75
C MET A 442 5.44 -22.00 -11.47
N ALA A 443 4.14 -22.18 -11.28
CA ALA A 443 3.49 -23.48 -11.17
C ALA A 443 3.73 -24.32 -12.43
N GLU A 444 3.52 -23.76 -13.63
CA GLU A 444 3.82 -24.42 -14.90
C GLU A 444 5.31 -24.82 -15.00
N GLN A 445 6.23 -23.92 -14.62
CA GLN A 445 7.67 -24.21 -14.61
C GLN A 445 8.05 -25.31 -13.63
N ARG A 446 7.46 -25.33 -12.43
CA ARG A 446 7.68 -26.38 -11.42
C ARG A 446 7.13 -27.72 -11.90
N VAL A 447 5.89 -27.77 -12.40
CA VAL A 447 5.29 -28.97 -12.99
C VAL A 447 6.12 -29.48 -14.17
N ARG A 448 6.61 -28.58 -15.03
CA ARG A 448 7.52 -28.94 -16.13
C ARG A 448 8.85 -29.48 -15.62
N ALA A 449 9.44 -28.90 -14.58
CA ALA A 449 10.68 -29.37 -13.98
C ALA A 449 10.49 -30.75 -13.34
N MET A 450 9.38 -30.95 -12.61
CA MET A 450 8.96 -32.24 -12.05
C MET A 450 8.79 -33.31 -13.14
N ARG A 451 8.15 -32.95 -14.26
CA ARG A 451 7.99 -33.81 -15.45
C ARG A 451 9.34 -34.20 -16.05
N LEU A 452 10.24 -33.24 -16.26
CA LEU A 452 11.56 -33.48 -16.86
C LEU A 452 12.49 -34.28 -15.95
N ALA A 453 12.41 -34.08 -14.64
CA ALA A 453 13.17 -34.84 -13.66
C ALA A 453 12.59 -36.25 -13.43
N GLY A 454 11.34 -36.50 -13.83
CA GLY A 454 10.66 -37.79 -13.68
C GLY A 454 10.37 -38.18 -12.23
N VAL A 455 10.28 -37.20 -11.32
CA VAL A 455 10.11 -37.42 -9.87
C VAL A 455 8.78 -36.93 -9.34
N GLY A 456 8.06 -36.06 -10.05
CA GLY A 456 6.78 -35.54 -9.57
C GLY A 456 5.60 -36.43 -9.93
N THR A 457 4.70 -36.56 -8.98
CA THR A 457 3.43 -37.28 -9.10
C THR A 457 2.32 -36.39 -9.66
N VAL A 458 1.21 -37.00 -10.09
CA VAL A 458 0.03 -36.29 -10.58
C VAL A 458 -0.59 -35.43 -9.48
N ASN A 459 -0.68 -35.92 -8.23
CA ASN A 459 -1.23 -35.14 -7.13
C ASN A 459 -0.32 -33.97 -6.73
N GLU A 460 1.00 -34.14 -6.71
CA GLU A 460 1.95 -33.03 -6.46
C GLU A 460 1.83 -31.95 -7.55
N ALA A 461 1.66 -32.34 -8.82
CA ALA A 461 1.47 -31.38 -9.90
C ALA A 461 0.12 -30.67 -9.87
N ARG A 462 -0.94 -31.37 -9.46
CA ARG A 462 -2.28 -30.77 -9.27
C ARG A 462 -2.27 -29.77 -8.13
N GLU A 463 -1.61 -30.11 -7.02
CA GLU A 463 -1.41 -29.23 -5.88
C GLU A 463 -0.66 -27.95 -6.28
N GLU A 464 0.44 -28.06 -7.02
CA GLU A 464 1.18 -26.87 -7.54
C GLU A 464 0.33 -25.99 -8.46
N LEU A 465 -0.65 -26.57 -9.17
CA LEU A 465 -1.59 -25.85 -10.03
C LEU A 465 -2.86 -25.36 -9.29
N GLY A 466 -2.94 -25.57 -7.97
CA GLY A 466 -4.11 -25.19 -7.17
C GLY A 466 -5.36 -26.02 -7.45
N LEU A 467 -5.21 -27.24 -7.96
CA LEU A 467 -6.29 -28.19 -8.22
C LEU A 467 -6.41 -29.20 -7.08
N GLU A 468 -7.64 -29.62 -6.76
CA GLU A 468 -7.86 -30.67 -5.77
C GLU A 468 -7.15 -31.98 -6.18
N PRO A 469 -6.47 -32.66 -5.24
CA PRO A 469 -5.84 -33.95 -5.51
C PRO A 469 -6.90 -34.98 -5.91
N PHE A 470 -6.52 -35.96 -6.72
CA PHE A 470 -7.40 -37.09 -6.96
C PHE A 470 -7.55 -37.92 -5.68
N GLU A 471 -8.78 -38.29 -5.34
CA GLU A 471 -9.09 -39.21 -4.24
C GLU A 471 -8.58 -40.64 -4.52
N ASP A 472 -8.41 -40.99 -5.80
CA ASP A 472 -7.83 -42.26 -6.21
C ASP A 472 -6.30 -42.22 -6.03
N GLU A 473 -5.81 -42.90 -4.98
CA GLU A 473 -4.38 -42.95 -4.64
C GLU A 473 -3.53 -43.57 -5.75
N ASP A 474 -4.08 -44.49 -6.54
CA ASP A 474 -3.34 -45.12 -7.64
C ASP A 474 -3.16 -44.10 -8.78
N LEU A 475 -4.20 -43.31 -9.10
CA LEU A 475 -4.13 -42.27 -10.13
C LEU A 475 -3.29 -41.06 -9.70
N GLY A 476 -3.42 -40.65 -8.44
CA GLY A 476 -2.72 -39.52 -7.87
C GLY A 476 -1.23 -39.77 -7.60
N GLY A 477 -0.88 -41.03 -7.29
CA GLY A 477 0.49 -41.47 -7.01
C GLY A 477 1.34 -41.80 -8.24
N MET A 478 0.75 -41.85 -9.44
CA MET A 478 1.49 -42.02 -10.70
C MET A 478 2.43 -40.84 -10.93
N THR A 479 3.60 -41.12 -11.52
CA THR A 479 4.44 -40.04 -12.05
C THR A 479 3.76 -39.38 -13.25
N LEU A 480 4.08 -38.11 -13.50
CA LEU A 480 3.55 -37.39 -14.67
C LEU A 480 3.82 -38.11 -16.00
N GLN A 481 4.94 -38.83 -16.10
CA GLN A 481 5.28 -39.61 -17.30
C GLN A 481 4.46 -40.90 -17.44
N GLU A 482 4.18 -41.58 -16.32
CA GLU A 482 3.33 -42.77 -16.30
C GLU A 482 1.88 -42.41 -16.64
N PHE A 483 1.38 -41.30 -16.08
CA PHE A 483 0.06 -40.77 -16.39
C PHE A 483 -0.05 -40.42 -17.89
N GLU A 484 0.94 -39.72 -18.45
CA GLU A 484 0.96 -39.45 -19.90
C GLU A 484 0.98 -40.76 -20.71
N ALA A 485 1.80 -41.73 -20.35
CA ALA A 485 1.90 -42.99 -21.09
C ALA A 485 0.62 -43.85 -21.03
N GLU A 486 -0.08 -43.83 -19.90
CA GLU A 486 -1.31 -44.59 -19.67
C GLU A 486 -2.51 -43.96 -20.39
N PHE A 487 -2.59 -42.62 -20.41
CA PHE A 487 -3.74 -41.89 -20.97
C PHE A 487 -3.52 -41.35 -22.39
N SER A 488 -2.31 -41.47 -22.97
CA SER A 488 -2.04 -41.08 -24.37
C SER A 488 -2.43 -42.13 -25.42
N ASP A 489 -2.71 -43.39 -25.03
CA ASP A 489 -3.00 -44.48 -25.98
C ASP A 489 -4.50 -44.76 -26.18
N ASP A 490 -5.38 -44.08 -25.44
CA ASP A 490 -6.83 -44.22 -25.60
C ASP A 490 -7.37 -43.25 -26.67
N GLY A 491 -7.43 -43.77 -27.89
CA GLY A 491 -7.84 -43.08 -29.09
C GLY A 491 -9.17 -42.33 -29.00
N VAL A 492 -9.06 -41.00 -29.11
CA VAL A 492 -10.06 -40.17 -29.76
C VAL A 492 -9.42 -39.67 -31.06
N GLY A 493 -9.69 -40.40 -32.14
CA GLY A 493 -9.33 -39.97 -33.49
C GLY A 493 -10.04 -38.66 -33.83
N GLY A 494 -9.27 -37.58 -33.90
CA GLY A 494 -9.70 -36.27 -34.33
C GLY A 494 -8.47 -35.44 -34.70
N GLU A 495 -8.19 -35.38 -36.01
CA GLU A 495 -7.35 -34.38 -36.68
C GLU A 495 -5.90 -34.21 -36.16
N ASP A 496 -5.04 -35.16 -36.55
CA ASP A 496 -3.56 -35.07 -36.57
C ASP A 496 -3.02 -33.98 -37.54
N ASP A 497 -3.77 -32.90 -37.82
CA ASP A 497 -3.30 -31.76 -38.60
C ASP A 497 -2.86 -30.58 -37.69
N ASP A 498 -3.32 -30.50 -36.43
CA ASP A 498 -3.10 -29.31 -35.58
C ASP A 498 -1.87 -29.39 -34.66
N VAL A 499 -1.41 -30.60 -34.30
CA VAL A 499 -0.29 -30.78 -33.35
C VAL A 499 1.07 -30.68 -34.04
N GLU A 500 1.14 -31.11 -35.31
CA GLU A 500 2.36 -31.05 -36.13
C GLU A 500 2.60 -29.65 -36.71
N GLU A 501 1.52 -28.87 -36.95
CA GLU A 501 1.58 -27.44 -37.30
C GLU A 501 2.10 -26.59 -36.12
N MET A 502 1.88 -27.05 -34.89
CA MET A 502 2.37 -26.41 -33.66
C MET A 502 3.89 -26.54 -33.48
N LEU A 503 4.52 -27.56 -34.08
CA LEU A 503 5.94 -27.90 -33.86
C LEU A 503 6.92 -27.31 -34.90
N THR A 504 6.42 -26.75 -36.00
CA THR A 504 7.23 -26.06 -37.03
C THR A 504 7.09 -24.54 -37.01
N ARG A 505 6.40 -24.01 -35.99
CA ARG A 505 6.06 -22.60 -35.88
C ARG A 505 7.21 -21.80 -35.26
N SER A 506 7.65 -20.74 -35.94
CA SER A 506 8.65 -19.80 -35.37
C SER A 506 8.20 -19.33 -33.98
N LYS A 507 9.12 -19.26 -33.00
CA LYS A 507 8.88 -18.73 -31.64
C LYS A 507 8.19 -17.35 -31.65
N ALA A 508 8.34 -16.60 -32.74
CA ALA A 508 7.78 -15.27 -32.96
C ALA A 508 6.38 -15.27 -33.59
N ALA A 509 5.80 -16.42 -33.96
CA ALA A 509 4.49 -16.48 -34.58
C ALA A 509 3.36 -16.17 -33.58
N PRO A 510 2.26 -15.54 -34.01
CA PRO A 510 1.17 -15.14 -33.10
C PRO A 510 0.47 -16.39 -32.52
N PRO A 511 -0.11 -16.38 -31.30
CA PRO A 511 -0.74 -17.57 -30.72
C PRO A 511 -1.91 -18.07 -31.61
N PRO A 512 -2.12 -19.38 -31.75
CA PRO A 512 -3.19 -19.93 -32.60
C PRO A 512 -4.60 -19.53 -32.11
N GLU A 513 -4.74 -19.25 -30.81
CA GLU A 513 -5.98 -18.75 -30.18
C GLU A 513 -6.50 -17.45 -30.80
N ASN A 514 -5.62 -16.63 -31.37
CA ASN A 514 -5.97 -15.36 -32.03
C ASN A 514 -6.14 -15.50 -33.56
N LYS A 515 -5.98 -16.71 -34.14
CA LYS A 515 -6.15 -16.96 -35.58
C LYS A 515 -7.64 -16.98 -35.91
N ILE A 516 -8.13 -15.98 -36.64
CA ILE A 516 -9.52 -15.91 -37.08
C ILE A 516 -9.75 -16.51 -38.48
N GLY A 517 -8.68 -16.93 -39.16
CA GLY A 517 -8.75 -17.62 -40.45
C GLY A 517 -7.53 -17.40 -41.34
N GLU A 518 -7.69 -17.71 -42.62
CA GLU A 518 -6.64 -17.59 -43.64
C GLU A 518 -7.13 -16.77 -44.85
N ARG A 519 -6.22 -16.00 -45.46
CA ARG A 519 -6.52 -15.20 -46.65
C ARG A 519 -5.55 -15.56 -47.77
N LYS A 520 -6.10 -15.89 -48.95
CA LYS A 520 -5.34 -16.40 -50.11
C LYS A 520 -4.49 -15.35 -50.82
N SER A 521 -4.68 -14.06 -50.59
CA SER A 521 -3.88 -13.01 -51.21
C SER A 521 -4.06 -11.66 -50.52
N LEU A 522 -3.05 -10.80 -50.65
CA LEU A 522 -3.15 -9.37 -50.37
C LEU A 522 -4.09 -8.72 -51.41
N ASN A 523 -5.30 -8.34 -50.99
CA ASN A 523 -6.22 -7.53 -51.81
C ASN A 523 -6.30 -6.13 -51.19
N ILE A 524 -5.27 -5.32 -51.39
CA ILE A 524 -5.22 -3.92 -50.93
C ILE A 524 -5.56 -3.02 -52.12
N ASP A 525 -6.60 -2.20 -51.98
CA ASP A 525 -7.01 -1.22 -53.00
C ASP A 525 -6.22 0.08 -52.83
N VAL A 526 -4.97 0.07 -53.31
CA VAL A 526 -4.01 1.18 -53.22
C VAL A 526 -4.46 2.49 -53.89
N GLU A 527 -5.51 2.47 -54.70
CA GLU A 527 -6.07 3.69 -55.32
C GLU A 527 -7.15 4.37 -54.46
N LYS A 528 -7.68 3.67 -53.44
CA LYS A 528 -8.88 4.08 -52.71
C LYS A 528 -8.63 4.40 -51.24
N ASP A 529 -7.74 3.69 -50.58
CA ASP A 529 -7.55 3.77 -49.13
C ASP A 529 -6.18 4.37 -48.75
N PRO A 530 -6.11 5.23 -47.70
CA PRO A 530 -4.83 5.74 -47.21
C PRO A 530 -4.05 4.58 -46.59
N ILE A 531 -2.86 4.31 -47.13
CA ILE A 531 -1.94 3.29 -46.63
C ILE A 531 -0.59 3.91 -46.25
N GLU A 532 0.07 3.33 -45.25
CA GLU A 532 1.45 3.68 -44.89
C GLU A 532 2.27 2.39 -44.76
N GLN A 533 3.55 2.46 -45.15
CA GLN A 533 4.45 1.32 -45.14
C GLN A 533 5.79 1.72 -44.52
N THR A 534 6.41 0.79 -43.80
CA THR A 534 7.75 0.94 -43.24
C THR A 534 8.52 -0.37 -43.29
N THR A 535 9.84 -0.29 -43.27
CA THR A 535 10.75 -1.42 -43.08
C THR A 535 11.28 -1.37 -41.65
N PHE A 536 11.27 -2.49 -40.94
CA PHE A 536 11.75 -2.56 -39.57
C PHE A 536 13.20 -3.05 -39.53
N ASN A 537 14.00 -2.50 -38.61
CA ASN A 537 15.31 -3.04 -38.28
C ASN A 537 15.18 -3.96 -37.06
N SER A 538 14.59 -5.15 -37.26
CA SER A 538 14.35 -6.13 -36.20
C SER A 538 14.90 -7.50 -36.60
N SER A 539 15.18 -8.36 -35.61
CA SER A 539 15.68 -9.72 -35.83
C SER A 539 14.60 -10.69 -36.32
N ASN A 540 13.33 -10.30 -36.29
CA ASN A 540 12.17 -11.14 -36.62
C ASN A 540 11.14 -10.46 -37.53
N LEU A 541 11.03 -9.12 -37.52
CA LEU A 541 10.11 -8.32 -38.32
C LEU A 541 10.86 -7.64 -39.45
N ASP A 542 10.32 -7.73 -40.66
CA ASP A 542 10.94 -7.21 -41.88
C ASP A 542 10.26 -5.93 -42.36
N GLU A 543 8.97 -6.02 -42.64
CA GLU A 543 8.18 -4.94 -43.23
C GLU A 543 6.81 -4.85 -42.57
N GLY A 544 6.30 -3.63 -42.45
CA GLY A 544 4.96 -3.33 -41.98
C GLY A 544 4.20 -2.47 -42.96
N LEU A 545 2.92 -2.74 -43.11
CA LEU A 545 1.98 -1.88 -43.85
C LEU A 545 0.70 -1.72 -43.03
N TYR A 546 0.21 -0.50 -42.92
CA TYR A 546 -1.04 -0.19 -42.25
C TYR A 546 -2.05 0.41 -43.22
N ASP A 547 -3.24 -0.17 -43.27
CA ASP A 547 -4.38 0.33 -44.01
C ASP A 547 -5.31 1.09 -43.07
N PHE A 548 -5.32 2.42 -43.19
CA PHE A 548 -6.14 3.29 -42.33
C PHE A 548 -7.63 3.21 -42.67
N GLY A 549 -7.99 2.79 -43.88
CA GLY A 549 -9.38 2.61 -44.30
C GLY A 549 -10.01 1.35 -43.71
N ALA A 550 -9.22 0.27 -43.62
CA ALA A 550 -9.65 -1.04 -43.12
C ALA A 550 -9.30 -1.28 -41.64
N GLY A 551 -8.39 -0.50 -41.04
CA GLY A 551 -7.86 -0.78 -39.69
C GLY A 551 -7.04 -2.06 -39.64
N GLU A 552 -6.42 -2.44 -40.76
CA GLU A 552 -5.65 -3.68 -40.91
C GLU A 552 -4.15 -3.40 -40.87
N LEU A 553 -3.42 -4.12 -40.00
CA LEU A 553 -1.97 -4.07 -39.88
C LEU A 553 -1.34 -5.33 -40.47
N TYR A 554 -0.58 -5.16 -41.53
CA TYR A 554 0.15 -6.20 -42.24
C TYR A 554 1.59 -6.25 -41.74
N LEU A 555 2.04 -7.41 -41.26
CA LEU A 555 3.41 -7.61 -40.76
C LEU A 555 4.08 -8.81 -41.42
N SER A 556 5.24 -8.56 -42.02
CA SER A 556 6.13 -9.56 -42.61
C SER A 556 7.19 -9.97 -41.60
N PHE A 557 7.34 -11.29 -41.40
CA PHE A 557 8.31 -11.87 -40.47
C PHE A 557 9.39 -12.64 -41.21
N GLN A 558 10.64 -12.35 -40.86
CA GLN A 558 11.80 -13.05 -41.42
C GLN A 558 11.82 -14.51 -40.94
N ARG A 559 11.91 -15.45 -41.88
CA ARG A 559 12.11 -16.87 -41.57
C ARG A 559 13.53 -17.32 -41.92
N PRO A 560 14.13 -18.24 -41.15
CA PRO A 560 15.49 -18.73 -41.38
C PRO A 560 15.69 -19.42 -42.75
N ASP A 561 14.61 -19.93 -43.35
CA ASP A 561 14.57 -20.62 -44.64
C ASP A 561 14.29 -19.69 -45.84
N GLY A 562 14.18 -18.38 -45.60
CA GLY A 562 14.20 -17.34 -46.63
C GLY A 562 12.86 -16.95 -47.26
N GLN A 563 11.75 -17.60 -46.91
CA GLN A 563 10.41 -17.13 -47.29
C GLN A 563 9.70 -16.51 -46.08
N ASN A 564 9.53 -15.19 -46.10
CA ASN A 564 8.91 -14.46 -45.01
C ASN A 564 7.43 -14.88 -44.83
N SER A 565 7.01 -15.07 -43.58
CA SER A 565 5.59 -15.25 -43.26
C SER A 565 4.88 -13.92 -43.11
N LEU A 566 3.66 -13.83 -43.64
CA LEU A 566 2.88 -12.61 -43.63
C LEU A 566 1.58 -12.81 -42.85
N TYR A 567 1.36 -11.94 -41.87
CA TYR A 567 0.16 -11.91 -41.03
C TYR A 567 -0.57 -10.58 -41.17
N VAL A 568 -1.90 -10.63 -41.07
CA VAL A 568 -2.78 -9.45 -41.10
C VAL A 568 -3.54 -9.39 -39.79
N TYR A 569 -3.21 -8.42 -38.95
CA TYR A 569 -3.96 -8.11 -37.75
C TYR A 569 -5.13 -7.21 -38.09
N VAL A 570 -6.30 -7.53 -37.56
CA VAL A 570 -7.54 -6.78 -37.82
C VAL A 570 -7.94 -5.98 -36.58
N ASP A 571 -8.73 -4.92 -36.80
CA ASP A 571 -9.20 -4.00 -35.75
C ASP A 571 -8.08 -3.31 -34.95
N VAL A 572 -6.92 -3.09 -35.57
CA VAL A 572 -5.77 -2.43 -34.93
C VAL A 572 -5.94 -0.92 -35.01
N PRO A 573 -5.90 -0.16 -33.90
CA PRO A 573 -5.99 1.30 -33.92
C PRO A 573 -4.76 1.97 -34.60
N PRO A 574 -4.93 3.15 -35.24
CA PRO A 574 -3.81 3.88 -35.82
C PRO A 574 -2.72 4.31 -34.83
N SER A 575 -3.05 4.44 -33.53
CA SER A 575 -2.06 4.73 -32.48
C SER A 575 -1.05 3.60 -32.33
N VAL A 576 -1.50 2.35 -32.38
CA VAL A 576 -0.66 1.15 -32.25
C VAL A 576 0.34 1.06 -33.41
N TRP A 577 -0.08 1.42 -34.63
CA TRP A 577 0.82 1.55 -35.77
C TRP A 577 1.91 2.61 -35.54
N ASN A 578 1.53 3.82 -35.12
CA ASN A 578 2.49 4.88 -34.85
C ASN A 578 3.49 4.51 -33.75
N GLU A 579 3.04 3.83 -32.70
CA GLU A 579 3.89 3.37 -31.61
C GLU A 579 4.84 2.25 -32.07
N LEU A 580 4.37 1.31 -32.89
CA LEU A 580 5.21 0.27 -33.49
C LEU A 580 6.32 0.86 -34.37
N VAL A 581 6.01 1.86 -35.20
CA VAL A 581 6.97 2.53 -36.09
C VAL A 581 8.05 3.27 -35.29
N ASN A 582 7.70 3.83 -34.13
CA ASN A 582 8.61 4.61 -33.29
C ASN A 582 9.26 3.79 -32.15
N ALA A 583 8.96 2.49 -32.06
CA ALA A 583 9.50 1.64 -31.00
C ALA A 583 11.01 1.43 -31.13
N GLY A 584 11.72 1.41 -30.00
CA GLY A 584 13.16 1.10 -29.95
C GLY A 584 13.50 -0.32 -30.41
N SER A 585 12.53 -1.24 -30.36
CA SER A 585 12.58 -2.60 -30.91
C SER A 585 11.19 -2.97 -31.42
N ALA A 586 11.01 -2.98 -32.74
CA ALA A 586 9.73 -3.34 -33.36
C ALA A 586 9.33 -4.79 -33.02
N GLY A 587 10.30 -5.70 -32.91
CA GLY A 587 10.08 -7.10 -32.52
C GLY A 587 9.55 -7.25 -31.10
N SER A 588 10.13 -6.51 -30.14
CA SER A 588 9.66 -6.51 -28.75
C SER A 588 8.30 -5.86 -28.63
N TYR A 589 8.12 -4.71 -29.29
CA TYR A 589 6.83 -3.99 -29.27
C TYR A 589 5.69 -4.85 -29.82
N HIS A 590 5.93 -5.55 -30.93
CA HIS A 590 4.98 -6.51 -31.49
C HIS A 590 4.65 -7.63 -30.51
N TYR A 591 5.66 -8.22 -29.85
CA TYR A 591 5.46 -9.29 -28.88
C TYR A 591 4.57 -8.82 -27.72
N ASP A 592 4.84 -7.64 -27.18
CA ASP A 592 4.21 -7.15 -25.95
C ASP A 592 2.81 -6.55 -26.19
N ASN A 593 2.57 -5.90 -27.34
CA ASN A 593 1.39 -5.05 -27.55
C ASN A 593 0.51 -5.44 -28.74
N ILE A 594 0.95 -6.36 -29.61
CA ILE A 594 0.19 -6.71 -30.84
C ILE A 594 -0.13 -8.19 -30.88
N ARG A 595 0.87 -9.03 -30.59
CA ARG A 595 0.83 -10.48 -30.76
C ARG A 595 -0.32 -11.14 -30.01
N LEU A 596 -0.51 -10.77 -28.75
CA LEU A 596 -1.49 -11.40 -27.85
C LEU A 596 -2.85 -10.70 -27.86
N GLU A 597 -2.90 -9.46 -28.35
CA GLU A 597 -4.07 -8.58 -28.19
C GLU A 597 -5.00 -8.60 -29.40
N TYR A 598 -4.45 -8.69 -30.63
CA TYR A 598 -5.24 -8.53 -31.84
C TYR A 598 -5.47 -9.85 -32.57
N PRO A 599 -6.71 -10.11 -33.03
CA PRO A 599 -6.99 -11.24 -33.91
C PRO A 599 -6.30 -11.05 -35.26
N TYR A 600 -5.89 -12.16 -35.89
CA TYR A 600 -5.14 -12.12 -37.14
C TYR A 600 -5.57 -13.17 -38.17
N LEU A 601 -5.30 -12.85 -39.43
CA LEU A 601 -5.41 -13.73 -40.60
C LEU A 601 -4.02 -14.08 -41.12
N GLU A 602 -3.81 -15.34 -41.50
CA GLU A 602 -2.56 -15.79 -42.11
C GLU A 602 -2.63 -15.78 -43.64
N ILE A 603 -1.59 -15.26 -44.32
CA ILE A 603 -1.54 -15.23 -45.78
C ILE A 603 -0.79 -16.45 -46.32
N THR A 604 -1.52 -17.42 -46.87
CA THR A 604 -0.98 -18.76 -47.17
C THR A 604 -0.37 -18.94 -48.56
N ASN A 605 -0.48 -17.96 -49.47
CA ASN A 605 0.05 -18.05 -50.85
C ASN A 605 1.45 -17.43 -51.05
N ASN A 606 2.16 -17.04 -49.99
CA ASN A 606 3.49 -16.39 -50.09
C ASN A 606 4.69 -17.35 -49.94
N HIS A 607 4.49 -18.65 -49.72
CA HIS A 607 5.57 -19.64 -49.60
C HIS A 607 5.21 -21.05 -50.14
N GLU A 608 6.20 -21.82 -50.64
CA GLU A 608 6.01 -23.23 -51.04
C GLU A 608 6.31 -24.18 -49.87
N ARG A 609 5.54 -25.27 -49.73
CA ARG A 609 5.70 -26.27 -48.65
C ARG A 609 6.90 -27.17 -48.94
N LEU A 610 7.89 -27.25 -48.03
CA LEU A 610 9.08 -28.10 -48.19
C LEU A 610 9.11 -29.28 -47.19
N PRO A 611 9.74 -30.42 -47.57
CA PRO A 611 9.61 -31.72 -46.89
C PRO A 611 10.54 -31.92 -45.69
N GLU A 612 10.14 -32.85 -44.83
CA GLU A 612 10.69 -33.14 -43.49
C GLU A 612 12.17 -33.57 -43.48
N GLY A 613 12.94 -32.91 -42.61
CA GLY A 613 14.32 -33.25 -42.25
C GLY A 613 14.53 -33.10 -40.73
N PRO A 614 15.54 -33.76 -40.15
CA PRO A 614 15.60 -34.03 -38.71
C PRO A 614 16.05 -32.81 -37.89
N THR A 615 15.58 -32.77 -36.65
CA THR A 615 15.80 -31.71 -35.64
C THR A 615 17.21 -31.76 -35.02
N PRO A 616 17.89 -30.63 -34.76
CA PRO A 616 19.05 -30.56 -33.87
C PRO A 616 18.63 -30.40 -32.40
N ASP A 617 19.40 -30.98 -31.47
CA ASP A 617 19.14 -30.92 -30.03
C ASP A 617 19.24 -29.50 -29.43
N PRO A 618 18.34 -29.12 -28.50
CA PRO A 618 18.35 -27.81 -27.87
C PRO A 618 19.46 -27.69 -26.82
N GLY A 619 20.51 -26.93 -27.15
CA GLY A 619 21.61 -26.62 -26.22
C GLY A 619 22.83 -25.93 -26.82
N GLU A 620 23.01 -25.95 -28.15
CA GLU A 620 24.06 -25.16 -28.80
C GLU A 620 23.61 -23.71 -29.02
N VAL A 621 24.22 -22.80 -28.27
CA VAL A 621 24.17 -21.36 -28.53
C VAL A 621 25.12 -21.05 -29.68
N PRO A 622 24.71 -20.31 -30.74
CA PRO A 622 25.64 -19.86 -31.78
C PRO A 622 26.69 -18.89 -31.24
N ASP A 623 27.95 -19.07 -31.65
CA ASP A 623 29.16 -18.43 -31.11
C ASP A 623 29.29 -16.89 -31.23
N ASP A 624 28.30 -16.18 -31.76
CA ASP A 624 28.45 -14.78 -32.20
C ASP A 624 27.63 -13.73 -31.40
N ILE A 625 27.39 -13.93 -30.10
CA ILE A 625 26.78 -12.90 -29.22
C ILE A 625 27.87 -12.16 -28.42
N PRO A 626 28.08 -10.84 -28.62
CA PRO A 626 29.00 -10.05 -27.80
C PRO A 626 28.50 -9.93 -26.35
N SER A 627 29.35 -10.31 -25.40
CA SER A 627 29.00 -10.43 -23.99
C SER A 627 29.24 -9.15 -23.18
N ASP A 628 28.64 -8.03 -23.56
CA ASP A 628 28.61 -6.82 -22.70
C ASP A 628 27.46 -5.89 -23.12
N ILE A 629 26.29 -6.01 -22.47
CA ILE A 629 25.42 -4.92 -21.98
C ILE A 629 24.74 -5.41 -20.70
#